data_AF-A0AAW0FCG5-F1
#
_entry.id   AF-A0AAW0FCG5-F1
#
_cell.length_a   1.000
_cell.length_b   1.000
_cell.length_c   1.000
_cell.angle_alpha   90.00
_cell.angle_beta   90.00
_cell.angle_gamma   90.00
#
_symmetry.space_group_name_H-M   'P 1'
#
loop_
_entity.id
_entity.type
_entity.pdbx_description
1 polymer ?
#
loop_
_entity_poly.entity_id
_entity_poly.type
_entity_poly.pdbx_seq_one_letter_code
_entity_poly.pdbx_strand_id
1 'polypeptide(L)'
;MSLITRKQQEIIDEAISSYIKNYDKVAQQYSKLRQEIYETSNDILELVEKEEKVSETDKIRLEKLTYEYNKIAEIYSLHINRLGHNIEINRSIKPQYLGDLESQYDKLSERKGQLKSSISDFKDNKKPLIDDMNALLTNFQTEVVSKRARAKIINKANDQEYSNTSRKINPESSVFTHQELKDLFTDIDSKLRQLKTVDEVGEEDEHIKNERAYIRLDSDKILYDISKARPIDAGNSSTVVDEYDKSIENLTINIKDLIEHGAEAKERWSLNAKKIELMKQVLQSFDDSMEIDN
;
A
#
# COMPACT_ATOMS: atom_id res chain seq x y z
N MET A 1 45.91 -30.19 -24.71
CA MET A 1 45.02 -29.89 -23.56
C MET A 1 44.18 -31.13 -23.32
N SER A 2 44.39 -31.84 -22.20
CA SER A 2 43.76 -33.14 -21.96
C SER A 2 42.26 -32.96 -21.68
N LEU A 3 41.43 -33.67 -22.44
CA LEU A 3 40.00 -33.83 -22.16
C LEU A 3 39.85 -34.66 -20.89
N ILE A 4 39.87 -34.00 -19.73
CA ILE A 4 39.44 -34.62 -18.47
C ILE A 4 37.95 -34.91 -18.62
N THR A 5 37.58 -36.18 -18.51
CA THR A 5 36.17 -36.58 -18.60
C THR A 5 35.41 -36.03 -17.39
N ARG A 6 34.12 -35.72 -17.54
CA ARG A 6 33.29 -35.15 -16.45
C ARG A 6 33.35 -35.97 -15.14
N LYS A 7 33.42 -37.31 -15.25
CA LYS A 7 33.60 -38.20 -14.08
C LYS A 7 34.96 -38.03 -13.39
N GLN A 8 36.03 -37.83 -14.16
CA GLN A 8 37.35 -37.55 -13.59
C GLN A 8 37.37 -36.18 -12.92
N GLN A 9 36.69 -35.18 -13.49
CA GLN A 9 36.55 -33.87 -12.86
C GLN A 9 35.78 -33.96 -11.54
N GLU A 10 34.67 -34.71 -11.48
CA GLU A 10 33.92 -34.92 -10.23
C GLU A 10 34.76 -35.61 -9.14
N ILE A 11 35.55 -36.62 -9.50
CA ILE A 11 36.48 -37.29 -8.55
C ILE A 11 37.56 -36.32 -8.07
N ILE A 12 38.10 -35.49 -8.97
CA ILE A 12 39.10 -34.47 -8.64
C ILE A 12 38.49 -33.44 -7.69
N ASP A 13 37.29 -32.95 -7.98
CA ASP A 13 36.60 -31.94 -7.16
C ASP A 13 36.25 -32.50 -5.77
N GLU A 14 35.83 -33.77 -5.69
CA GLU A 14 35.59 -34.47 -4.43
C GLU A 14 36.88 -34.68 -3.62
N ALA A 15 37.96 -35.09 -4.29
CA ALA A 15 39.27 -35.23 -3.66
C ALA A 15 39.83 -33.89 -3.16
N ILE A 16 39.69 -32.82 -3.93
CA ILE A 16 40.07 -31.45 -3.54
C ILE A 16 39.20 -30.99 -2.36
N SER A 17 37.88 -31.19 -2.41
CA SER A 17 36.97 -30.81 -1.32
C SER A 17 37.31 -31.55 -0.02
N SER A 18 37.56 -32.86 -0.11
CA SER A 18 37.97 -33.68 1.02
C SER A 18 39.32 -33.23 1.58
N TYR A 19 40.30 -32.95 0.70
CA TYR A 19 41.60 -32.41 1.11
C TYR A 19 41.44 -31.08 1.83
N ILE A 20 40.67 -30.12 1.28
CA ILE A 20 40.44 -28.82 1.91
C ILE A 20 39.75 -28.97 3.27
N LYS A 21 38.74 -29.85 3.38
CA LYS A 21 38.01 -30.10 4.63
C LYS A 21 38.87 -30.75 5.71
N ASN A 22 39.78 -31.64 5.32
CA ASN A 22 40.61 -32.44 6.22
C ASN A 22 42.06 -31.97 6.27
N TYR A 23 42.36 -30.78 5.75
CA TYR A 23 43.72 -30.26 5.71
C TYR A 23 44.19 -29.88 7.11
N ASP A 24 44.93 -30.78 7.74
CA ASP A 24 45.61 -30.53 9.01
C ASP A 24 47.12 -30.72 8.85
N LYS A 25 47.81 -29.60 8.62
CA LYS A 25 49.26 -29.58 8.43
C LYS A 25 50.02 -30.08 9.67
N VAL A 26 49.52 -29.81 10.87
CA VAL A 26 50.21 -30.19 12.11
C VAL A 26 50.09 -31.70 12.32
N ALA A 27 48.90 -32.26 12.10
CA ALA A 27 48.69 -33.71 12.14
C ALA A 27 49.48 -34.45 11.04
N GLN A 28 49.56 -33.88 9.83
CA GLN A 28 50.37 -34.43 8.74
C GLN A 28 51.86 -34.45 9.07
N GLN A 29 52.39 -33.36 9.62
CA GLN A 29 53.79 -33.27 10.05
C GLN A 29 54.12 -34.29 11.15
N TYR A 30 53.23 -34.42 12.16
CA TYR A 30 53.38 -35.42 13.22
C TYR A 30 53.34 -36.85 12.66
N SER A 31 52.40 -37.14 11.76
CA SER A 31 52.24 -38.48 11.17
C SER A 31 53.44 -38.86 10.30
N LYS A 32 53.94 -37.90 9.49
CA LYS A 32 55.13 -38.10 8.67
C LYS A 32 56.36 -38.39 9.53
N LEU A 33 56.58 -37.62 10.58
CA LEU A 33 57.70 -37.84 11.50
C LEU A 33 57.61 -39.20 12.19
N ARG A 34 56.41 -39.60 12.61
CA ARG A 34 56.18 -40.93 13.21
C ARG A 34 56.50 -42.06 12.24
N GLN A 35 56.16 -41.89 10.96
CA GLN A 35 56.51 -42.84 9.91
C GLN A 35 58.03 -42.90 9.69
N GLU A 36 58.70 -41.75 9.61
CA GLU A 36 60.16 -41.68 9.44
C GLU A 36 60.90 -42.34 10.61
N ILE A 37 60.42 -42.16 11.85
CA ILE A 37 60.96 -42.83 13.04
C ILE A 37 60.75 -44.34 12.96
N TYR A 38 59.56 -44.78 12.56
CA TYR A 38 59.24 -46.20 12.42
C TYR A 38 60.10 -46.88 11.35
N GLU A 39 60.24 -46.26 10.17
CA GLU A 39 61.11 -46.74 9.09
C GLU A 39 62.57 -46.83 9.56
N THR A 40 63.10 -45.74 10.13
CA THR A 40 64.49 -45.71 10.62
C THR A 40 64.72 -46.74 11.74
N SER A 41 63.73 -46.95 12.62
CA SER A 41 63.80 -47.94 13.69
C SER A 41 63.81 -49.36 13.13
N ASN A 42 62.98 -49.66 12.11
CA ASN A 42 62.95 -50.97 11.49
C ASN A 42 64.23 -51.27 10.73
N ASP A 43 64.79 -50.28 10.01
CA ASP A 43 66.07 -50.41 9.33
C ASP A 43 67.19 -50.78 10.32
N ILE A 44 67.22 -50.12 11.48
CA ILE A 44 68.20 -50.43 12.54
C ILE A 44 67.96 -51.82 13.14
N LEU A 45 66.70 -52.21 13.37
CA LEU A 45 66.38 -53.55 13.89
C LEU A 45 66.82 -54.64 12.91
N GLU A 46 66.60 -54.47 11.61
CA GLU A 46 67.08 -55.41 10.60
C GLU A 46 68.61 -55.53 10.56
N LEU A 47 69.34 -54.42 10.75
CA LEU A 47 70.80 -54.43 10.81
C LEU A 47 71.31 -55.16 12.06
N VAL A 48 70.63 -54.98 13.20
CA VAL A 48 70.94 -55.69 14.45
C VAL A 48 70.67 -57.19 14.31
N GLU A 49 69.56 -57.59 13.67
CA GLU A 49 69.23 -59.01 13.41
C GLU A 49 70.23 -59.69 12.47
N LYS A 50 70.84 -58.94 11.55
CA LYS A 50 71.88 -59.44 10.62
C LYS A 50 73.30 -59.41 11.22
N GLU A 51 73.45 -59.08 12.51
CA GLU A 51 74.74 -58.86 13.20
C GLU A 51 75.64 -57.82 12.52
N GLU A 52 75.06 -56.90 11.74
CA GLU A 52 75.79 -55.82 11.09
C GLU A 52 75.97 -54.65 12.05
N LYS A 53 77.11 -53.94 11.94
CA LYS A 53 77.37 -52.77 12.77
C LYS A 53 76.48 -51.62 12.33
N VAL A 54 75.61 -51.17 13.24
CA VAL A 54 74.86 -49.92 13.09
C VAL A 54 75.84 -48.76 12.88
N SER A 55 75.69 -48.04 11.77
CA SER A 55 76.56 -46.91 11.44
C SER A 55 76.35 -45.77 12.43
N GLU A 56 77.41 -45.03 12.75
CA GLU A 56 77.33 -43.86 13.65
C GLU A 56 76.43 -42.76 13.07
N THR A 57 76.27 -42.72 11.74
CA THR A 57 75.32 -41.85 11.04
C THR A 57 73.86 -42.16 11.40
N ASP A 58 73.53 -43.43 11.62
CA ASP A 58 72.15 -43.85 11.89
C ASP A 58 71.76 -43.53 13.33
N LYS A 59 72.72 -43.61 14.26
CA LYS A 59 72.54 -43.17 15.64
C LYS A 59 72.32 -41.66 15.73
N ILE A 60 73.15 -40.87 15.04
CA ILE A 60 72.98 -39.40 14.97
C ILE A 60 71.62 -39.04 14.34
N ARG A 61 71.21 -39.77 13.30
CA ARG A 61 69.89 -39.58 12.67
C ARG A 61 68.76 -39.89 13.65
N LEU A 62 68.87 -40.96 14.44
CA LEU A 62 67.86 -41.35 15.43
C LEU A 62 67.78 -40.34 16.59
N GLU A 63 68.90 -39.82 17.08
CA GLU A 63 68.91 -38.74 18.08
C GLU A 63 68.24 -37.46 17.55
N LYS A 64 68.55 -37.09 16.30
CA LYS A 64 67.91 -35.94 15.64
C LYS A 64 66.40 -36.13 15.51
N LEU A 65 65.96 -37.29 15.05
CA LEU A 65 64.53 -37.62 14.94
C LEU A 65 63.84 -37.63 16.30
N THR A 66 64.53 -38.06 17.35
CA THR A 66 64.01 -38.03 18.73
C THR A 66 63.81 -36.60 19.23
N TYR A 67 64.76 -35.71 18.96
CA TYR A 67 64.61 -34.30 19.28
C TYR A 67 63.45 -33.64 18.51
N GLU A 68 63.36 -33.90 17.20
CA GLU A 68 62.27 -33.41 16.37
C GLU A 68 60.90 -33.96 16.82
N TYR A 69 60.86 -35.22 17.28
CA TYR A 69 59.68 -35.84 17.86
C TYR A 69 59.18 -35.12 19.08
N ASN A 70 60.05 -34.87 20.06
CA ASN A 70 59.65 -34.19 21.30
C ASN A 70 59.04 -32.81 21.01
N LYS A 71 59.65 -32.06 20.08
CA LYS A 71 59.15 -30.76 19.65
C LYS A 71 57.78 -30.86 18.97
N ILE A 72 57.63 -31.74 17.98
CA ILE A 72 56.40 -31.84 17.19
C ILE A 72 55.27 -32.48 17.99
N ALA A 73 55.58 -33.42 18.89
CA ALA A 73 54.62 -34.02 19.81
C ALA A 73 54.01 -32.97 20.75
N GLU A 74 54.81 -32.05 21.29
CA GLU A 74 54.33 -30.95 22.12
C GLU A 74 53.41 -30.01 21.31
N ILE A 75 53.84 -29.60 20.11
CA ILE A 75 53.02 -28.78 19.20
C ILE A 75 51.70 -29.48 18.86
N TYR A 76 51.74 -30.78 18.58
CA TYR A 76 50.55 -31.57 18.26
C TYR A 76 49.61 -31.69 19.47
N SER A 77 50.13 -31.85 20.68
CA SER A 77 49.33 -31.86 21.90
C SER A 77 48.61 -30.52 22.13
N LEU A 78 49.30 -29.40 21.92
CA LEU A 78 48.71 -28.06 21.99
C LEU A 78 47.63 -27.87 20.92
N HIS A 79 47.87 -28.39 19.71
CA HIS A 79 46.90 -28.36 18.61
C HIS A 79 45.64 -29.16 18.93
N ILE A 80 45.77 -30.38 19.48
CA ILE A 80 44.62 -31.17 19.94
C ILE A 80 43.87 -30.43 21.04
N ASN A 81 44.57 -29.89 22.03
CA ASN A 81 43.94 -29.12 23.10
C ASN A 81 43.17 -27.93 22.52
N ARG A 82 43.75 -27.17 21.59
CA ARG A 82 43.08 -26.06 20.92
C ARG A 82 41.84 -26.51 20.14
N LEU A 83 41.91 -27.63 19.42
CA LEU A 83 40.76 -28.20 18.73
C LEU A 83 39.67 -28.61 19.72
N GLY A 84 40.03 -29.23 20.83
CA GLY A 84 39.12 -29.57 21.93
C GLY A 84 38.40 -28.33 22.48
N HIS A 85 39.16 -27.28 22.81
CA HIS A 85 38.60 -26.00 23.28
C HIS A 85 37.68 -25.37 22.22
N ASN A 86 38.05 -25.38 20.94
CA ASN A 86 37.20 -24.86 19.87
C ASN A 86 35.88 -25.65 19.74
N ILE A 87 35.93 -26.97 19.89
CA ILE A 87 34.74 -27.82 19.88
C ILE A 87 33.85 -27.51 21.09
N GLU A 88 34.44 -27.36 22.27
CA GLU A 88 33.71 -26.97 23.49
C GLU A 88 33.08 -25.59 23.34
N ILE A 89 33.83 -24.59 22.86
CA ILE A 89 33.35 -23.25 22.55
C ILE A 89 32.18 -23.31 21.57
N ASN A 90 32.31 -24.07 20.47
CA ASN A 90 31.24 -24.23 19.49
C ASN A 90 30.00 -24.97 20.04
N ARG A 91 30.18 -25.81 21.07
CA ARG A 91 29.06 -26.47 21.78
C ARG A 91 28.38 -25.54 22.78
N SER A 92 29.17 -24.74 23.51
CA SER A 92 28.66 -23.88 24.58
C SER A 92 28.12 -22.55 24.07
N ILE A 93 28.76 -21.98 23.04
CA ILE A 93 28.42 -20.68 22.47
C ILE A 93 27.70 -20.96 21.16
N LYS A 94 26.37 -20.85 21.18
CA LYS A 94 25.61 -20.80 19.93
C LYS A 94 26.10 -19.58 19.14
N PRO A 95 26.49 -19.75 17.87
CA PRO A 95 26.92 -18.61 17.07
C PRO A 95 25.83 -17.55 16.99
N GLN A 96 26.21 -16.29 17.23
CA GLN A 96 25.27 -15.16 17.26
C GLN A 96 24.49 -15.01 15.94
N TYR A 97 25.13 -15.36 14.82
CA TYR A 97 24.49 -15.36 13.50
C TYR A 97 23.31 -16.34 13.39
N LEU A 98 23.27 -17.43 14.17
CA LEU A 98 22.14 -18.36 14.16
C LEU A 98 20.90 -17.73 14.80
N GLY A 99 21.08 -16.98 15.89
CA GLY A 99 19.99 -16.23 16.52
C GLY A 99 19.46 -15.12 15.60
N ASP A 100 20.37 -14.40 14.93
CA ASP A 100 19.99 -13.39 13.94
C ASP A 100 19.26 -14.02 12.74
N LEU A 101 19.71 -15.19 12.29
CA LEU A 101 19.08 -15.93 11.19
C LEU A 101 17.69 -16.45 11.58
N GLU A 102 17.51 -16.94 12.80
CA GLU A 102 16.22 -17.38 13.34
C GLU A 102 15.25 -16.19 13.42
N SER A 103 15.69 -15.06 13.96
CA SER A 103 14.87 -13.84 13.98
C SER A 103 14.52 -13.34 12.57
N GLN A 104 15.46 -13.40 11.63
CA GLN A 104 15.19 -13.05 10.23
C GLN A 104 14.20 -14.02 9.59
N TYR A 105 14.34 -15.32 9.85
CA TYR A 105 13.42 -16.35 9.37
C TYR A 105 12.00 -16.09 9.89
N ASP A 106 11.86 -15.81 11.18
CA ASP A 106 10.56 -15.53 11.80
C ASP A 106 9.90 -14.28 11.17
N LYS A 107 10.66 -13.20 11.01
CA LYS A 107 10.19 -11.99 10.32
C LYS A 107 9.75 -12.28 8.88
N LEU A 108 10.49 -13.11 8.16
CA LEU A 108 10.20 -13.45 6.78
C LEU A 108 8.97 -14.36 6.67
N SER A 109 8.80 -15.26 7.64
CA SER A 109 7.62 -16.12 7.79
C SER A 109 6.36 -15.30 8.09
N GLU A 110 6.45 -14.35 9.01
CA GLU A 110 5.37 -13.42 9.33
C GLU A 110 4.97 -12.59 8.11
N ARG A 111 5.95 -12.00 7.42
CA ARG A 111 5.72 -11.22 6.19
C ARG A 111 5.10 -12.08 5.09
N LYS A 112 5.51 -13.34 4.96
CA LYS A 112 4.88 -14.29 4.03
C LYS A 112 3.42 -14.55 4.40
N GLY A 113 3.11 -14.67 5.69
CA GLY A 113 1.74 -14.78 6.20
C GLY A 113 0.88 -13.56 5.84
N GLN A 114 1.39 -12.35 6.11
CA GLN A 114 0.72 -11.09 5.79
C GLN A 114 0.49 -10.91 4.28
N LEU A 115 1.47 -11.26 3.43
CA LEU A 115 1.29 -11.24 1.98
C LEU A 115 0.23 -12.24 1.53
N LYS A 116 0.22 -13.44 2.10
CA LYS A 116 -0.77 -14.46 1.74
C LYS A 116 -2.19 -14.01 2.09
N SER A 117 -2.37 -13.35 3.24
CA SER A 117 -3.64 -12.72 3.62
C SER A 117 -4.03 -11.63 2.62
N SER A 118 -3.12 -10.68 2.35
CA SER A 118 -3.34 -9.60 1.39
C SER A 118 -3.69 -10.10 -0.01
N ILE A 119 -3.09 -11.21 -0.45
CA ILE A 119 -3.39 -11.85 -1.74
C ILE A 119 -4.80 -12.45 -1.73
N SER A 120 -5.22 -13.09 -0.63
CA SER A 120 -6.60 -13.58 -0.49
C SER A 120 -7.58 -12.42 -0.55
N ASP A 121 -7.34 -11.35 0.22
CA ASP A 121 -8.20 -10.16 0.22
C ASP A 121 -8.30 -9.52 -1.16
N PHE A 122 -7.18 -9.46 -1.89
CA PHE A 122 -7.18 -8.96 -3.27
C PHE A 122 -8.01 -9.85 -4.20
N LYS A 123 -7.85 -11.17 -4.09
CA LYS A 123 -8.56 -12.14 -4.94
C LYS A 123 -10.06 -12.17 -4.65
N ASP A 124 -10.44 -12.13 -3.39
CA ASP A 124 -11.80 -12.42 -2.94
C ASP A 124 -12.67 -11.15 -2.89
N ASN A 125 -12.08 -9.97 -2.63
CA ASN A 125 -12.82 -8.71 -2.51
C ASN A 125 -12.50 -7.73 -3.65
N LYS A 126 -11.21 -7.46 -3.89
CA LYS A 126 -10.80 -6.35 -4.79
C LYS A 126 -10.92 -6.72 -6.27
N LYS A 127 -10.57 -7.95 -6.64
CA LYS A 127 -10.69 -8.46 -8.01
C LYS A 127 -12.15 -8.47 -8.49
N PRO A 128 -13.12 -9.06 -7.77
CA PRO A 128 -14.51 -9.02 -8.22
C PRO A 128 -15.06 -7.60 -8.31
N LEU A 129 -14.66 -6.68 -7.41
CA LEU A 129 -15.05 -5.27 -7.52
C LEU A 129 -14.52 -4.62 -8.81
N ILE A 130 -13.27 -4.88 -9.18
CA ILE A 130 -12.68 -4.36 -10.43
C ILE A 130 -13.38 -4.99 -11.65
N ASP A 131 -13.67 -6.28 -11.58
CA ASP A 131 -14.41 -6.98 -12.64
C ASP A 131 -15.84 -6.42 -12.79
N ASP A 132 -16.51 -6.07 -11.68
CA ASP A 132 -17.81 -5.38 -11.68
C ASP A 132 -17.70 -3.97 -12.26
N MET A 133 -16.67 -3.20 -11.89
CA MET A 133 -16.44 -1.87 -12.47
C MET A 133 -16.17 -1.94 -13.98
N ASN A 134 -15.42 -2.94 -14.43
CA ASN A 134 -15.19 -3.17 -15.85
C ASN A 134 -16.47 -3.62 -16.55
N ALA A 135 -17.30 -4.46 -15.93
CA ALA A 135 -18.61 -4.82 -16.44
C ALA A 135 -19.54 -3.61 -16.56
N LEU A 136 -19.55 -2.71 -15.56
CA LEU A 136 -20.30 -1.45 -15.63
C LEU A 136 -19.77 -0.51 -16.71
N LEU A 137 -18.45 -0.38 -16.85
CA LEU A 137 -17.83 0.44 -17.91
C LEU A 137 -18.12 -0.10 -19.30
N THR A 138 -18.04 -1.42 -19.50
CA THR A 138 -18.38 -2.06 -20.77
C THR A 138 -19.87 -1.96 -21.07
N ASN A 139 -20.75 -2.12 -20.07
CA ASN A 139 -22.18 -1.87 -20.21
C ASN A 139 -22.47 -0.39 -20.54
N PHE A 140 -21.78 0.54 -19.90
CA PHE A 140 -21.90 1.97 -20.21
C PHE A 140 -21.39 2.29 -21.61
N GLN A 141 -20.23 1.76 -22.01
CA GLN A 141 -19.71 1.94 -23.36
C GLN A 141 -20.63 1.34 -24.42
N THR A 142 -21.17 0.14 -24.18
CA THR A 142 -22.14 -0.50 -25.10
C THR A 142 -23.47 0.26 -25.13
N GLU A 143 -23.93 0.83 -24.03
CA GLU A 143 -25.09 1.74 -24.01
C GLU A 143 -24.82 3.06 -24.72
N VAL A 144 -23.65 3.68 -24.54
CA VAL A 144 -23.27 4.92 -25.23
C VAL A 144 -23.10 4.68 -26.74
N VAL A 145 -22.49 3.56 -27.12
CA VAL A 145 -22.33 3.17 -28.53
C VAL A 145 -23.67 2.77 -29.15
N SER A 146 -24.54 2.05 -28.44
CA SER A 146 -25.88 1.71 -28.91
C SER A 146 -26.81 2.92 -28.97
N LYS A 147 -26.69 3.91 -28.07
CA LYS A 147 -27.38 5.21 -28.15
C LYS A 147 -26.88 6.08 -29.31
N ARG A 148 -25.60 5.97 -29.70
CA ARG A 148 -25.07 6.60 -30.93
C ARG A 148 -25.52 5.87 -32.21
N ALA A 149 -25.82 4.57 -32.13
CA ALA A 149 -26.23 3.76 -33.29
C ALA A 149 -27.75 3.56 -33.45
N ARG A 150 -28.57 3.83 -32.42
CA ARG A 150 -30.03 3.64 -32.45
C ARG A 150 -30.78 4.89 -32.02
N ALA A 151 -30.62 5.96 -32.79
CA ALA A 151 -31.76 6.83 -33.04
C ALA A 151 -32.73 6.05 -33.95
N LYS A 152 -33.95 5.79 -33.45
CA LYS A 152 -35.03 4.96 -34.03
C LYS A 152 -34.91 3.47 -33.71
N ILE A 153 -35.60 3.07 -32.64
CA ILE A 153 -36.76 2.16 -32.66
C ILE A 153 -37.16 1.97 -31.18
N ILE A 154 -38.16 2.74 -30.73
CA ILE A 154 -38.94 2.39 -29.54
C ILE A 154 -39.99 1.42 -30.07
N ASN A 155 -39.65 0.13 -30.12
CA ASN A 155 -40.65 -0.91 -30.33
C ASN A 155 -41.21 -1.31 -28.97
N LYS A 156 -42.54 -1.35 -28.97
CA LYS A 156 -43.47 -1.89 -27.98
C LYS A 156 -42.83 -2.94 -27.06
N ALA A 157 -43.08 -2.73 -25.77
CA ALA A 157 -43.06 -3.70 -24.69
C ALA A 157 -43.12 -5.14 -25.19
N ASN A 158 -41.99 -5.85 -25.04
CA ASN A 158 -42.05 -7.27 -24.79
C ASN A 158 -42.23 -7.43 -23.28
N ASP A 159 -43.33 -8.08 -22.91
CA ASP A 159 -43.58 -8.63 -21.58
C ASP A 159 -42.46 -9.61 -21.21
N GLN A 160 -41.34 -9.08 -20.73
CA GLN A 160 -40.35 -9.86 -20.00
C GLN A 160 -40.50 -9.45 -18.55
N GLU A 161 -41.08 -10.35 -17.75
CA GLU A 161 -41.08 -10.25 -16.29
C GLU A 161 -39.66 -9.95 -15.82
N TYR A 162 -39.48 -8.73 -15.32
CA TYR A 162 -38.24 -8.31 -14.70
C TYR A 162 -38.07 -9.10 -13.41
N SER A 163 -37.24 -10.15 -13.46
CA SER A 163 -36.83 -10.88 -12.26
C SER A 163 -36.19 -9.92 -11.25
N ASN A 164 -36.64 -9.99 -9.99
CA ASN A 164 -36.21 -9.20 -8.83
C ASN A 164 -34.71 -9.26 -8.49
N THR A 165 -33.92 -10.02 -9.25
CA THR A 165 -32.46 -10.11 -9.13
C THR A 165 -31.69 -9.23 -10.12
N SER A 166 -32.37 -8.60 -11.09
CA SER A 166 -31.71 -7.66 -12.00
C SER A 166 -31.80 -6.23 -11.45
N ARG A 167 -30.65 -5.67 -11.00
CA ARG A 167 -30.51 -4.24 -10.69
C ARG A 167 -30.46 -3.39 -11.97
N LYS A 168 -31.44 -3.56 -12.86
CA LYS A 168 -31.73 -2.61 -13.93
C LYS A 168 -32.65 -1.55 -13.33
N ILE A 169 -32.37 -0.27 -13.59
CA ILE A 169 -33.27 0.82 -13.21
C ILE A 169 -34.60 0.58 -13.91
N ASN A 170 -35.66 0.37 -13.14
CA ASN A 170 -36.97 0.06 -13.67
C ASN A 170 -37.52 1.32 -14.35
N PRO A 171 -37.79 1.34 -15.67
CA PRO A 171 -38.25 2.55 -16.37
C PRO A 171 -39.61 3.06 -15.83
N GLU A 172 -40.38 2.20 -15.16
CA GLU A 172 -41.61 2.59 -14.48
C GLU A 172 -41.38 3.47 -13.23
N SER A 173 -40.20 3.40 -12.59
CA SER A 173 -39.89 4.30 -11.46
C SER A 173 -39.58 5.74 -11.91
N SER A 174 -39.48 5.98 -13.23
CA SER A 174 -39.28 7.32 -13.81
C SER A 174 -40.59 7.93 -14.33
N VAL A 175 -41.72 7.28 -14.11
CA VAL A 175 -43.06 7.82 -14.42
C VAL A 175 -43.62 8.43 -13.14
N PHE A 176 -43.65 9.77 -13.08
CA PHE A 176 -44.22 10.50 -11.94
C PHE A 176 -45.64 10.96 -12.27
N THR A 177 -46.54 10.81 -11.29
CA THR A 177 -47.89 11.38 -11.38
C THR A 177 -47.85 12.86 -11.02
N HIS A 178 -48.64 13.70 -11.69
CA HIS A 178 -48.62 15.15 -11.45
C HIS A 178 -48.87 15.54 -9.97
N GLN A 179 -49.65 14.74 -9.24
CA GLN A 179 -49.86 14.90 -7.80
C GLN A 179 -48.63 14.58 -6.94
N GLU A 180 -47.85 13.56 -7.29
CA GLU A 180 -46.63 13.19 -6.53
C GLU A 180 -45.53 14.24 -6.70
N LEU A 181 -45.41 14.84 -7.89
CA LEU A 181 -44.55 16.00 -8.11
C LEU A 181 -44.98 17.19 -7.26
N LYS A 182 -46.28 17.50 -7.23
CA LYS A 182 -46.81 18.58 -6.39
C LYS A 182 -46.54 18.34 -4.91
N ASP A 183 -46.71 17.12 -4.43
CA ASP A 183 -46.46 16.77 -3.02
C ASP A 183 -44.99 16.94 -2.63
N LEU A 184 -44.05 16.58 -3.52
CA LEU A 184 -42.60 16.79 -3.31
C LEU A 184 -42.21 18.26 -3.21
N PHE A 185 -42.96 19.15 -3.88
CA PHE A 185 -42.67 20.59 -3.88
C PHE A 185 -43.50 21.40 -2.86
N THR A 186 -44.51 20.82 -2.20
CA THR A 186 -45.33 21.53 -1.19
C THR A 186 -44.51 22.13 -0.04
N ASP A 187 -43.48 21.42 0.43
CA ASP A 187 -42.61 21.88 1.52
C ASP A 187 -41.67 23.02 1.07
N ILE A 188 -41.27 23.01 -0.21
CA ILE A 188 -40.41 24.03 -0.83
C ILE A 188 -41.23 25.28 -1.19
N ASP A 189 -42.44 25.11 -1.71
CA ASP A 189 -43.39 26.18 -2.00
C ASP A 189 -43.82 26.92 -0.74
N SER A 190 -44.01 26.21 0.38
CA SER A 190 -44.33 26.84 1.66
C SER A 190 -43.19 27.74 2.16
N LYS A 191 -41.93 27.31 1.98
CA LYS A 191 -40.72 28.08 2.32
C LYS A 191 -40.46 29.22 1.33
N LEU A 192 -40.72 29.05 0.04
CA LEU A 192 -40.60 30.11 -0.97
C LEU A 192 -41.69 31.18 -0.81
N ARG A 193 -42.91 30.80 -0.44
CA ARG A 193 -44.01 31.74 -0.11
C ARG A 193 -43.72 32.58 1.14
N GLN A 194 -42.90 32.08 2.06
CA GLN A 194 -42.43 32.85 3.22
C GLN A 194 -41.33 33.87 2.85
N LEU A 195 -40.68 33.69 1.70
CA LEU A 195 -39.53 34.50 1.25
C LEU A 195 -39.83 35.45 0.07
N LYS A 196 -40.85 35.18 -0.75
CA LYS A 196 -41.21 36.03 -1.89
C LYS A 196 -42.24 37.10 -1.49
N THR A 197 -41.80 38.36 -1.53
CA THR A 197 -42.69 39.51 -1.75
C THR A 197 -43.36 39.37 -3.12
N VAL A 198 -44.68 39.52 -3.10
CA VAL A 198 -45.65 39.63 -4.22
C VAL A 198 -45.03 40.21 -5.51
N ASP A 199 -44.83 39.37 -6.55
CA ASP A 199 -45.23 39.68 -7.94
C ASP A 199 -44.92 38.61 -9.03
N GLU A 200 -44.32 37.46 -8.73
CA GLU A 200 -43.99 36.46 -9.78
C GLU A 200 -44.59 35.08 -9.50
N VAL A 201 -45.92 34.93 -9.64
CA VAL A 201 -46.61 33.61 -9.54
C VAL A 201 -47.34 33.24 -10.84
N GLY A 202 -47.02 33.90 -11.95
CA GLY A 202 -47.69 33.69 -13.25
C GLY A 202 -46.91 32.92 -14.31
N GLU A 203 -45.57 32.83 -14.23
CA GLU A 203 -44.74 32.48 -15.40
C GLU A 203 -44.12 31.06 -15.37
N GLU A 204 -44.17 30.34 -14.25
CA GLU A 204 -43.46 29.06 -14.10
C GLU A 204 -44.10 27.92 -14.94
N ASP A 205 -45.41 27.98 -15.21
CA ASP A 205 -46.15 26.95 -15.95
C ASP A 205 -45.87 26.96 -17.49
N GLU A 206 -45.32 28.06 -18.02
CA GLU A 206 -44.89 28.12 -19.43
C GLU A 206 -43.46 27.60 -19.63
N HIS A 207 -42.59 27.72 -18.62
CA HIS A 207 -41.22 27.23 -18.71
C HIS A 207 -41.13 25.70 -18.76
N ILE A 208 -41.99 25.00 -18.01
CA ILE A 208 -42.06 23.53 -18.03
C ILE A 208 -42.56 22.99 -19.38
N LYS A 209 -43.46 23.74 -20.05
CA LYS A 209 -44.01 23.36 -21.38
C LYS A 209 -43.00 23.52 -22.51
N ASN A 210 -42.03 24.43 -22.36
CA ASN A 210 -41.06 24.78 -23.39
C ASN A 210 -39.70 24.06 -23.24
N GLU A 211 -39.48 23.31 -22.17
CA GLU A 211 -38.26 22.53 -21.99
C GLU A 211 -38.31 21.19 -22.75
N ARG A 212 -37.37 21.01 -23.69
CA ARG A 212 -37.20 19.79 -24.52
C ARG A 212 -37.09 18.49 -23.72
N ALA A 213 -36.83 18.56 -22.42
CA ALA A 213 -36.64 17.44 -21.50
C ALA A 213 -37.96 16.79 -21.06
N TYR A 214 -39.10 17.48 -21.15
CA TYR A 214 -40.39 16.94 -20.72
C TYR A 214 -41.22 16.53 -21.96
N ILE A 215 -41.62 15.26 -22.01
CA ILE A 215 -42.50 14.73 -23.04
C ILE A 215 -43.84 14.41 -22.39
N ARG A 216 -44.89 15.14 -22.79
CA ARG A 216 -46.25 14.86 -22.29
C ARG A 216 -46.78 13.60 -22.96
N LEU A 217 -47.09 12.58 -22.17
CA LEU A 217 -47.69 11.34 -22.66
C LEU A 217 -49.24 11.43 -22.62
N ASP A 218 -49.82 12.05 -21.59
CA ASP A 218 -51.27 12.26 -21.42
C ASP A 218 -51.57 13.54 -20.61
N SER A 219 -52.85 13.90 -20.41
CA SER A 219 -53.28 15.11 -19.67
C SER A 219 -52.67 15.23 -18.28
N ASP A 220 -52.34 14.11 -17.63
CA ASP A 220 -51.85 14.04 -16.24
C ASP A 220 -50.51 13.30 -16.08
N LYS A 221 -49.87 12.90 -17.19
CA LYS A 221 -48.62 12.12 -17.19
C LYS A 221 -47.54 12.77 -18.04
N ILE A 222 -46.42 13.10 -17.40
CA ILE A 222 -45.25 13.72 -18.03
C ILE A 222 -44.07 12.75 -17.89
N LEU A 223 -43.42 12.44 -19.00
CA LEU A 223 -42.18 11.69 -19.04
C LEU A 223 -41.00 12.68 -19.00
N TYR A 224 -40.13 12.52 -18.02
CA TYR A 224 -38.87 13.25 -18.00
C TYR A 224 -37.80 12.48 -18.78
N ASP A 225 -37.44 12.98 -19.95
CA ASP A 225 -36.40 12.45 -20.82
C ASP A 225 -35.05 13.07 -20.45
N ILE A 226 -34.31 12.37 -19.58
CA ILE A 226 -32.98 12.75 -19.09
C ILE A 226 -32.00 12.99 -20.26
N SER A 227 -32.24 12.39 -21.44
CA SER A 227 -31.37 12.58 -22.61
C SER A 227 -31.53 13.94 -23.31
N LYS A 228 -32.62 14.66 -23.03
CA LYS A 228 -32.94 15.98 -23.60
C LYS A 228 -32.86 17.11 -22.57
N ALA A 229 -32.65 16.78 -21.29
CA ALA A 229 -32.19 17.74 -20.31
C ALA A 229 -30.91 18.39 -20.83
N ARG A 230 -30.76 19.72 -20.65
CA ARG A 230 -29.48 20.36 -20.97
C ARG A 230 -28.40 19.61 -20.19
N PRO A 231 -27.39 19.03 -20.84
CA PRO A 231 -26.24 18.55 -20.10
C PRO A 231 -25.69 19.78 -19.38
N ILE A 232 -25.76 19.78 -18.05
CA ILE A 232 -24.87 20.65 -17.27
C ILE A 232 -23.49 20.23 -17.75
N ASP A 233 -22.77 21.18 -18.32
CA ASP A 233 -21.51 21.01 -19.04
C ASP A 233 -20.47 20.40 -18.10
N ALA A 234 -20.51 19.08 -17.95
CA ALA A 234 -19.56 18.30 -17.18
C ALA A 234 -18.30 18.19 -18.03
N GLY A 235 -17.49 19.24 -17.96
CA GLY A 235 -16.17 19.33 -18.56
C GLY A 235 -15.33 18.09 -18.28
N ASN A 236 -14.52 17.73 -19.28
CA ASN A 236 -13.72 16.52 -19.37
C ASN A 236 -13.03 16.13 -18.04
N SER A 237 -13.27 14.89 -17.58
CA SER A 237 -12.96 14.36 -16.24
C SER A 237 -11.47 14.24 -15.86
N SER A 238 -10.53 14.83 -16.60
CA SER A 238 -9.09 14.69 -16.37
C SER A 238 -8.39 15.98 -15.92
N THR A 239 -9.01 17.16 -16.05
CA THR A 239 -8.43 18.46 -15.63
C THR A 239 -9.14 19.06 -14.41
N VAL A 240 -10.15 18.37 -13.90
CA VAL A 240 -11.22 18.96 -13.08
C VAL A 240 -10.94 18.92 -11.57
N VAL A 241 -10.12 18.00 -11.06
CA VAL A 241 -9.81 17.96 -9.61
C VAL A 241 -8.98 19.17 -9.21
N ASP A 242 -7.92 19.49 -9.95
CA ASP A 242 -7.06 20.66 -9.67
C ASP A 242 -7.80 22.00 -9.87
N GLU A 243 -8.75 22.06 -10.82
CA GLU A 243 -9.59 23.23 -11.03
C GLU A 243 -10.64 23.38 -9.92
N TYR A 244 -11.20 22.26 -9.41
CA TYR A 244 -12.06 22.30 -8.25
C TYR A 244 -11.30 22.70 -7.00
N ASP A 245 -10.11 22.17 -6.75
CA ASP A 245 -9.28 22.56 -5.61
C ASP A 245 -8.95 24.06 -5.65
N LYS A 246 -8.61 24.60 -6.83
CA LYS A 246 -8.44 26.06 -7.01
C LYS A 246 -9.73 26.84 -6.82
N SER A 247 -10.87 26.31 -7.27
CA SER A 247 -12.17 26.97 -7.07
C SER A 247 -12.58 26.97 -5.60
N ILE A 248 -12.28 25.90 -4.86
CA ILE A 248 -12.54 25.75 -3.44
C ILE A 248 -11.62 26.69 -2.65
N GLU A 249 -10.34 26.79 -3.02
CA GLU A 249 -9.42 27.77 -2.43
C GLU A 249 -9.90 29.21 -2.67
N ASN A 250 -10.28 29.55 -3.89
CA ASN A 250 -10.80 30.87 -4.23
C ASN A 250 -12.11 31.19 -3.48
N LEU A 251 -13.03 30.23 -3.38
CA LEU A 251 -14.25 30.39 -2.58
C LEU A 251 -13.94 30.53 -1.09
N THR A 252 -12.95 29.82 -0.58
CA THR A 252 -12.51 29.93 0.81
C THR A 252 -11.92 31.30 1.11
N ILE A 253 -11.15 31.87 0.17
CA ILE A 253 -10.64 33.24 0.26
C ILE A 253 -11.81 34.23 0.25
N ASN A 254 -12.73 34.12 -0.71
CA ASN A 254 -13.89 35.00 -0.80
C ASN A 254 -14.78 34.93 0.46
N ILE A 255 -14.95 33.76 1.06
CA ILE A 255 -15.69 33.60 2.32
C ILE A 255 -14.96 34.29 3.47
N LYS A 256 -13.63 34.18 3.55
CA LYS A 256 -12.83 34.90 4.56
C LYS A 256 -12.95 36.41 4.40
N ASP A 257 -12.85 36.92 3.17
CA ASP A 257 -13.02 38.35 2.87
C ASP A 257 -14.44 38.83 3.23
N LEU A 258 -15.47 38.02 2.95
CA LEU A 258 -16.85 38.33 3.36
C LEU A 258 -17.02 38.35 4.88
N ILE A 259 -16.36 37.46 5.62
CA ILE A 259 -16.38 37.45 7.08
C ILE A 259 -15.67 38.68 7.64
N GLU A 260 -14.53 39.06 7.05
CA GLU A 260 -13.77 40.26 7.45
C GLU A 260 -14.59 41.53 7.18
N HIS A 261 -15.15 41.69 5.99
CA HIS A 261 -16.06 42.80 5.69
C HIS A 261 -17.34 42.78 6.54
N GLY A 262 -17.85 41.60 6.89
CA GLY A 262 -18.96 41.45 7.83
C GLY A 262 -18.58 41.93 9.25
N ALA A 263 -17.36 41.65 9.71
CA ALA A 263 -16.84 42.13 10.98
C ALA A 263 -16.64 43.65 10.99
N GLU A 264 -16.05 44.21 9.92
CA GLU A 264 -15.91 45.66 9.74
C GLU A 264 -17.27 46.36 9.68
N ALA A 265 -18.23 45.81 8.95
CA ALA A 265 -19.59 46.34 8.90
C ALA A 265 -20.23 46.31 10.30
N LYS A 266 -20.10 45.20 11.04
CA LYS A 266 -20.59 45.11 12.42
C LYS A 266 -19.94 46.13 13.34
N GLU A 267 -18.63 46.35 13.22
CA GLU A 267 -17.93 47.38 14.00
C GLU A 267 -18.46 48.78 13.66
N ARG A 268 -18.61 49.11 12.37
CA ARG A 268 -19.21 50.38 11.92
C ARG A 268 -20.62 50.58 12.46
N TRP A 269 -21.45 49.55 12.41
CA TRP A 269 -22.80 49.59 12.97
C TRP A 269 -22.77 49.76 14.50
N SER A 270 -21.83 49.12 15.21
CA SER A 270 -21.68 49.29 16.65
C SER A 270 -21.20 50.70 17.04
N LEU A 271 -20.30 51.30 16.25
CA LEU A 271 -19.84 52.67 16.44
C LEU A 271 -20.96 53.67 16.15
N ASN A 272 -21.74 53.45 15.10
CA ASN A 272 -22.91 54.26 14.82
C ASN A 272 -23.99 54.11 15.90
N ALA A 273 -24.23 52.89 16.41
CA ALA A 273 -25.12 52.67 17.53
C ALA A 273 -24.65 53.41 18.80
N LYS A 274 -23.35 53.36 19.13
CA LYS A 274 -22.78 54.15 20.24
C LYS A 274 -22.91 55.65 20.02
N LYS A 275 -22.71 56.15 18.80
CA LYS A 275 -22.93 57.57 18.46
C LYS A 275 -24.39 57.97 18.63
N ILE A 276 -25.33 57.13 18.19
CA ILE A 276 -26.77 57.35 18.37
C ILE A 276 -27.13 57.32 19.86
N GLU A 277 -26.53 56.42 20.65
CA GLU A 277 -26.73 56.34 22.10
C GLU A 277 -26.20 57.58 22.82
N LEU A 278 -25.03 58.09 22.43
CA LEU A 278 -24.50 59.37 22.92
C LEU A 278 -25.39 60.54 22.52
N MET A 279 -25.88 60.59 21.27
CA MET A 279 -26.85 61.62 20.86
C MET A 279 -28.15 61.52 21.66
N LYS A 280 -28.62 60.30 21.95
CA LYS A 280 -29.79 60.06 22.79
C LYS A 280 -29.55 60.53 24.23
N GLN A 281 -28.37 60.27 24.81
CA GLN A 281 -28.00 60.78 26.13
C GLN A 281 -27.91 62.31 26.16
N VAL A 282 -27.37 62.94 25.12
CA VAL A 282 -27.32 64.41 25.01
C VAL A 282 -28.74 64.97 24.88
N LEU A 283 -29.58 64.41 24.02
CA LEU A 283 -30.99 64.81 23.89
C LEU A 283 -31.75 64.63 25.21
N GLN A 284 -31.52 63.52 25.91
CA GLN A 284 -32.15 63.25 27.21
C GLN A 284 -31.65 64.22 28.29
N SER A 285 -30.37 64.60 28.28
CA SER A 285 -29.87 65.67 29.16
C SER A 285 -30.42 67.06 28.80
N PHE A 286 -30.81 67.29 27.54
CA PHE A 286 -31.48 68.52 27.12
C PHE A 286 -32.94 68.54 27.57
N ASP A 287 -33.67 67.42 27.45
CA ASP A 287 -35.02 67.27 28.01
C ASP A 287 -35.01 67.46 29.54
N ASP A 288 -34.08 66.80 30.25
CA ASP A 288 -33.91 66.97 31.70
C ASP A 288 -33.49 68.40 32.09
N SER A 289 -32.80 69.14 31.19
CA SER A 289 -32.47 70.56 31.39
C SER A 289 -33.62 71.52 31.07
N MET A 290 -34.60 71.10 30.27
CA MET A 290 -35.82 71.87 30.00
C MET A 290 -36.91 71.68 31.07
N GLU A 291 -36.86 70.60 31.86
CA GLU A 291 -37.76 70.41 33.01
C GLU A 291 -37.33 71.18 34.28
N ILE A 292 -36.20 71.91 34.27
CA ILE A 292 -35.69 72.67 35.43
C ILE A 292 -36.00 74.18 35.37
N ASP A 293 -36.62 74.69 34.31
CA ASP A 293 -37.14 76.09 34.25
C ASP A 293 -38.68 76.13 34.13
N ASN A 294 -39.37 75.54 35.10
CA ASN A 294 -40.77 75.85 35.46
C ASN A 294 -40.88 76.17 36.95
#